data_AF-A0AAV5BBS1-F1
#
_entry.id   AF-A0AAV5BBS1-F1
#
_cell.length_a   1.000
_cell.length_b   1.000
_cell.length_c   1.000
_cell.angle_alpha   90.00
_cell.angle_beta   90.00
_cell.angle_gamma   90.00
#
_symmetry.space_group_name_H-M   'P 1'
#
loop_
_entity.id
_entity.type
_entity.pdbx_description
1 polymer ?
#
loop_
_entity_poly.entity_id
_entity_poly.type
_entity_poly.pdbx_seq_one_letter_code
_entity_poly.pdbx_strand_id
1 'polypeptide(L)'
;MRQEQIEKFENIIKKEYSNISGIAVLKDGNCVYENYFNGCTKASRFHVYSVTKSIVSILLGIALDKGCLNSVEQKVLDFYPEYTIKRGE
;
A
#
# COMPACT_ATOMS: atom_id res chain seq x y z
N MET A 1 -4.55 21.12 10.59
CA MET A 1 -3.94 22.18 9.74
C MET A 1 -4.81 23.43 9.83
N ARG A 2 -4.29 24.62 9.54
CA ARG A 2 -5.16 25.82 9.45
C ARG A 2 -6.03 25.73 8.18
N GLN A 3 -7.27 26.20 8.26
CA GLN A 3 -8.25 26.13 7.17
C GLN A 3 -7.72 26.71 5.85
N GLU A 4 -7.09 27.89 5.90
CA GLU A 4 -6.48 28.56 4.75
C GLU A 4 -5.42 27.68 4.04
N GLN A 5 -4.65 26.90 4.80
CA GLN A 5 -3.63 26.00 4.23
C GLN A 5 -4.27 24.80 3.53
N ILE A 6 -5.38 24.28 4.07
CA ILE A 6 -6.15 23.19 3.44
C ILE A 6 -6.74 23.68 2.11
N GLU A 7 -7.36 24.86 2.09
CA GLU A 7 -7.94 25.42 0.87
C GLU A 7 -6.88 25.65 -0.22
N LYS A 8 -5.71 26.18 0.16
CA LYS A 8 -4.59 26.33 -0.76
C LYS A 8 -4.12 24.97 -1.30
N PHE A 9 -4.02 23.95 -0.44
CA PHE A 9 -3.62 22.60 -0.83
C PHE A 9 -4.62 21.94 -1.79
N GLU A 10 -5.91 22.00 -1.49
CA GLU A 10 -6.96 21.48 -2.36
C GLU A 10 -7.02 22.18 -3.71
N ASN A 11 -6.77 23.50 -3.74
CA ASN A 11 -6.68 24.25 -4.98
C ASN A 11 -5.51 23.79 -5.86
N ILE A 12 -4.36 23.45 -5.28
CA ILE A 12 -3.23 22.87 -6.01
C ILE A 12 -3.63 21.51 -6.61
N ILE A 13 -4.24 20.63 -5.81
CA ILE A 13 -4.70 19.32 -6.30
C ILE A 13 -5.65 19.47 -7.48
N LYS A 14 -6.67 20.32 -7.34
CA LYS A 14 -7.68 20.53 -8.40
C LYS A 14 -7.08 21.12 -9.68
N LYS A 15 -6.09 22.00 -9.57
CA LYS A 15 -5.49 22.68 -10.73
C LYS A 15 -4.38 21.88 -11.41
N GLU A 16 -3.53 21.20 -10.64
CA GLU A 16 -2.28 20.60 -11.13
C GLU A 16 -2.32 19.07 -11.17
N TYR A 17 -3.21 18.43 -10.39
CA TYR A 17 -3.24 16.97 -10.22
C TYR A 17 -4.65 16.41 -10.45
N SER A 18 -5.16 16.60 -11.66
CA SER A 18 -6.54 16.26 -12.03
C SER A 18 -6.91 14.78 -11.88
N ASN A 19 -5.93 13.88 -11.79
CA ASN A 19 -6.15 12.44 -11.65
C ASN A 19 -6.11 11.93 -10.19
N ILE A 20 -5.83 12.79 -9.21
CA ILE A 20 -5.90 12.39 -7.80
C ILE A 20 -7.37 12.15 -7.43
N SER A 21 -7.65 10.97 -6.85
CA SER A 21 -9.01 10.59 -6.45
C SER A 21 -9.31 10.88 -4.97
N GLY A 22 -8.27 10.94 -4.14
CA GLY A 22 -8.40 11.26 -2.72
C GLY A 22 -7.06 11.25 -2.01
N ILE A 23 -7.00 11.93 -0.87
CA ILE A 23 -5.82 12.00 0.00
C ILE A 23 -6.29 11.87 1.46
N ALA A 24 -5.60 11.04 2.22
CA ALA A 24 -5.75 10.94 3.67
C ALA A 24 -4.38 11.13 4.33
N VAL A 25 -4.34 11.87 5.43
CA VAL A 25 -3.14 12.11 6.23
C VAL A 25 -3.41 11.68 7.66
N LEU A 26 -2.64 10.70 8.12
CA LEU A 26 -2.68 10.23 9.50
C LEU A 26 -1.44 10.74 10.23
N LYS A 27 -1.62 11.26 11.44
CA LYS A 27 -0.56 11.68 12.35
C LYS A 27 -0.87 11.17 13.75
N ASP A 28 0.08 10.44 14.34
CA ASP A 28 -0.05 9.89 15.69
C ASP A 28 -1.34 9.07 15.88
N GLY A 29 -1.68 8.24 14.88
CA GLY A 29 -2.91 7.42 14.86
C GLY A 29 -4.20 8.19 14.53
N ASN A 30 -4.15 9.52 14.44
CA ASN A 30 -5.33 10.35 14.17
C ASN A 30 -5.38 10.77 12.69
N CYS A 31 -6.57 10.69 12.09
CA CYS A 31 -6.79 11.26 10.76
C CYS A 31 -6.90 12.79 10.88
N VAL A 32 -5.88 13.51 10.42
CA VAL A 32 -5.81 14.98 10.54
C VAL A 32 -6.28 15.70 9.28
N TYR A 33 -6.47 14.96 8.19
CA TYR A 33 -7.05 15.41 6.93
C TYR A 33 -7.49 14.20 6.10
N GLU A 34 -8.68 14.27 5.50
CA GLU A 34 -9.20 13.29 4.55
C GLU A 34 -10.13 14.01 3.59
N ASN A 35 -9.84 13.97 2.29
CA ASN A 35 -10.75 14.48 1.27
C ASN A 35 -10.63 13.69 -0.04
N TYR A 36 -11.70 13.72 -0.83
CA TYR A 36 -11.86 12.99 -2.08
C TYR A 36 -12.22 13.95 -3.21
N PHE A 37 -11.78 13.61 -4.42
CA PHE A 37 -11.89 14.47 -5.60
C PHE A 37 -12.52 13.71 -6.76
N ASN A 38 -12.92 14.40 -7.82
CA ASN A 38 -13.42 13.80 -9.06
C ASN A 38 -14.62 12.85 -8.86
N GLY A 39 -15.55 13.21 -7.95
CA GLY A 39 -16.74 12.42 -7.64
C GLY A 39 -16.45 11.13 -6.85
N CYS A 40 -15.20 10.90 -6.44
CA CYS A 40 -14.85 9.79 -5.58
C CYS A 40 -15.31 10.02 -4.14
N THR A 41 -15.44 8.92 -3.41
CA THR A 41 -15.81 8.94 -2.00
C THR A 41 -14.93 7.96 -1.23
N LYS A 42 -15.05 7.97 0.10
CA LYS A 42 -14.42 6.98 0.98
C LYS A 42 -14.74 5.53 0.62
N ALA A 43 -15.90 5.27 0.00
CA ALA A 43 -16.32 3.92 -0.40
C ALA A 43 -15.83 3.52 -1.81
N SER A 44 -15.26 4.46 -2.57
CA SER A 44 -14.71 4.18 -3.89
C SER A 44 -13.52 3.22 -3.80
N ARG A 45 -13.44 2.26 -4.73
CA ARG A 45 -12.32 1.30 -4.83
C ARG A 45 -11.43 1.68 -6.00
N PHE A 46 -10.13 1.53 -5.82
CA PHE A 46 -9.12 1.90 -6.81
C PHE A 46 -8.16 0.73 -7.06
N HIS A 47 -7.68 0.62 -8.29
CA HIS A 47 -6.51 -0.20 -8.57
C HIS A 47 -5.27 0.50 -7.99
N VAL A 48 -4.70 -0.09 -6.94
CA VAL A 48 -3.53 0.48 -6.25
C VAL A 48 -2.19 -0.07 -6.78
N TYR A 49 -2.24 -0.87 -7.85
CA TYR A 49 -1.08 -1.44 -8.53
C TYR A 49 -0.07 -2.08 -7.56
N SER A 50 1.18 -1.61 -7.55
CA SER A 50 2.25 -2.20 -6.74
C SER A 50 2.12 -1.96 -5.23
N VAL A 51 1.19 -1.11 -4.76
CA VAL A 51 0.89 -1.00 -3.32
C VAL A 51 0.49 -2.36 -2.74
N THR A 52 -0.13 -3.23 -3.54
CA THR A 52 -0.45 -4.61 -3.15
C THR A 52 0.77 -5.38 -2.65
N LYS A 53 1.98 -5.11 -3.15
CA LYS A 53 3.21 -5.80 -2.72
C LYS A 53 3.56 -5.48 -1.27
N SER A 54 3.26 -4.27 -0.79
CA SER A 54 3.44 -3.94 0.63
C SER A 54 2.52 -4.76 1.52
N ILE A 55 1.27 -4.99 1.09
CA ILE A 55 0.33 -5.86 1.81
C ILE A 55 0.83 -7.31 1.82
N VAL A 56 1.35 -7.81 0.69
CA VAL A 56 1.96 -9.16 0.62
C VAL A 56 3.18 -9.26 1.54
N SER A 57 4.02 -8.24 1.63
CA SER A 57 5.16 -8.20 2.56
C SER A 57 4.72 -8.29 4.02
N ILE A 58 3.66 -7.55 4.40
CA ILE A 58 3.06 -7.65 5.74
C ILE A 58 2.56 -9.08 6.01
N LEU A 59 1.89 -9.71 5.03
CA LEU A 59 1.41 -11.09 5.16
C LEU A 59 2.56 -12.09 5.35
N LEU A 60 3.71 -11.90 4.70
CA LEU A 60 4.90 -12.71 4.92
C LEU A 60 5.44 -12.55 6.35
N GLY A 61 5.45 -11.32 6.89
CA GLY A 61 5.80 -11.09 8.30
C GLY A 61 4.86 -11.81 9.26
N ILE A 62 3.55 -11.75 9.02
CA ILE A 62 2.55 -12.48 9.81
C ILE A 62 2.76 -14.00 9.70
N ALA A 63 3.10 -14.50 8.52
CA ALA A 63 3.36 -15.93 8.30
C ALA A 63 4.61 -16.40 9.06
N LEU A 64 5.66 -15.58 9.10
CA LEU A 64 6.84 -15.82 9.92
C LEU A 64 6.51 -15.86 11.41
N ASP A 65 5.77 -14.86 11.92
CA ASP A 65 5.36 -14.80 13.33
C ASP A 65 4.51 -16.00 13.75
N LYS A 66 3.73 -16.58 12.82
CA LYS A 66 2.92 -17.77 13.05
C LYS A 66 3.67 -19.09 12.88
N GLY A 67 4.96 -19.05 12.54
CA GLY A 67 5.77 -20.25 12.28
C GLY A 67 5.44 -20.97 10.96
N CYS A 68 4.76 -20.30 10.02
CA CYS A 68 4.54 -20.84 8.67
C CYS A 68 5.79 -20.70 7.79
N LEU A 69 6.68 -19.77 8.12
CA LEU A 69 8.01 -19.60 7.54
C LEU A 69 9.05 -19.81 8.66
N ASN A 70 10.19 -20.41 8.32
CA ASN A 70 11.27 -20.66 9.27
C ASN A 70 12.14 -19.42 9.49
N SER A 71 12.44 -18.68 8.43
CA SER A 71 13.15 -17.39 8.46
C SER A 71 12.94 -16.62 7.15
N VAL A 72 13.36 -15.35 7.09
CA VAL A 72 13.31 -14.54 5.86
C VAL A 72 14.36 -14.95 4.83
N GLU A 73 15.38 -15.70 5.26
CA GLU A 73 16.43 -16.31 4.44
C GLU A 73 16.06 -17.72 3.96
N GLN A 74 14.90 -18.26 4.37
CA GLN A 74 14.43 -19.56 3.90
C GLN A 74 14.37 -19.56 2.38
N LYS A 75 14.95 -20.58 1.75
CA LYS A 75 15.01 -20.63 0.29
C LYS A 75 13.61 -20.94 -0.23
N VAL A 76 13.24 -20.29 -1.32
CA VAL A 76 11.97 -20.57 -2.01
C VAL A 76 11.87 -22.06 -2.38
N LEU A 77 12.99 -22.67 -2.77
CA LEU A 77 13.05 -24.09 -3.13
C LEU A 77 12.78 -25.04 -1.95
N ASP A 78 12.92 -24.60 -0.70
CA ASP A 78 12.59 -25.42 0.46
C ASP A 78 11.08 -25.74 0.54
N PHE A 79 10.24 -24.94 -0.13
CA PHE A 79 8.78 -25.17 -0.23
C PHE A 79 8.37 -26.09 -1.38
N TYR A 80 9.30 -26.39 -2.30
CA TYR A 80 9.05 -27.21 -3.49
C TYR A 80 10.08 -28.33 -3.57
N PRO A 81 10.09 -29.29 -2.61
CA PRO A 81 11.09 -30.35 -2.52
C PRO A 81 11.13 -31.25 -3.76
N GLU A 82 10.05 -31.31 -4.53
CA GLU A 82 9.93 -32.03 -5.80
C GLU A 82 10.57 -31.31 -6.99
N TYR A 83 10.95 -30.04 -6.84
CA TYR A 83 11.53 -29.26 -7.93
C TYR A 83 13.03 -29.53 -8.09
N THR A 84 13.40 -30.18 -9.19
CA THR A 84 14.80 -30.40 -9.57
C THR A 84 15.30 -29.26 -10.46
N ILE A 85 16.32 -28.54 -9.98
CA ILE A 85 16.98 -27.45 -10.72
C ILE A 85 17.62 -27.99 -12.01
N LYS A 86 17.36 -27.34 -13.15
CA LYS A 86 17.99 -27.70 -14.42
C LYS A 86 19.28 -26.92 -14.62
N ARG A 87 20.25 -27.54 -15.29
CA ARG A 87 21.53 -26.88 -15.61
C ARG A 87 21.29 -25.67 -16.52
N GLY A 88 21.64 -24.47 -16.05
CA GLY A 88 21.54 -23.22 -16.82
C GLY A 88 20.37 -22.31 -16.43
N GLU A 89 19.57 -22.71 -15.44
CA GLU A 89 18.71 -21.80 -14.67
C GLU A 89 19.52 -20.97 -13.66
#